data_AF-A0A3S8U3E5-F1
#
_entry.id   AF-A0A3S8U3E5-F1
#
_cell.length_a   1.000
_cell.length_b   1.000
_cell.length_c   1.000
_cell.angle_alpha   90.00
_cell.angle_beta   90.00
_cell.angle_gamma   90.00
#
_symmetry.space_group_name_H-M   'P 1'
#
loop_
_entity.id
_entity.type
_entity.pdbx_description
1 polymer ?
#
loop_
_entity_poly.entity_id
_entity_poly.type
_entity_poly.pdbx_seq_one_letter_code
_entity_poly.pdbx_strand_id
1 'polypeptide(L)'
;MRHVVLCLALLSTVAARPAGAEAEVIAPSDVLTMRVTDWRPVDGELHEWEAISGTYTVSADGRAAFPYIGEIAVAGMSPVEIGERIGEELKQRFALADKPFASISITERRPILVGGVVRSPGEVPFTTGMTARHAIAQAGGVVTPGADQASVMVQMLTAAAQVRILSDQEAAATLRIARLRAELDGASVLPPVALPAGEGATVATLRADAERLLALRQERLERELELIDGRIALLDEEIVALGAKQTALERQRALAEEARAGIADLAERGLAANVRLLDAEETLVTVETQVLDVATALLRARQLSQVAKSERLQLVEGRASELMVELETAEVALSEVRERLALQRALAGFLSADMGEAGGATALEVTIYRTMDGKSSVLPDSPDTVLQPGDLVEVTLPMDMPLGSGG
;
A
#
# COMPACT_ATOMS: atom_id res chain seq x y z
N MET A 1 -47.24 -45.91 85.78
CA MET A 1 -48.19 -44.87 85.32
C MET A 1 -47.36 -43.77 84.67
N ARG A 2 -47.10 -43.83 83.36
CA ARG A 2 -47.75 -42.99 82.31
C ARG A 2 -47.81 -41.51 82.71
N HIS A 3 -46.99 -40.67 82.07
CA HIS A 3 -47.41 -39.54 81.23
C HIS A 3 -46.29 -39.20 80.22
N VAL A 4 -46.71 -38.75 79.05
CA VAL A 4 -45.99 -38.66 77.76
C VAL A 4 -45.93 -37.18 77.35
N VAL A 5 -45.13 -36.87 76.32
CA VAL A 5 -45.17 -35.66 75.43
C VAL A 5 -44.20 -34.55 75.92
N LEU A 6 -43.29 -33.91 75.15
CA LEU A 6 -43.28 -33.45 73.76
C LEU A 6 -41.82 -33.18 73.27
N CYS A 7 -41.59 -33.31 71.96
CA CYS A 7 -40.37 -32.94 71.22
C CYS A 7 -39.99 -31.44 71.32
N LEU A 8 -38.69 -31.12 71.22
CA LEU A 8 -38.23 -29.97 70.42
C LEU A 8 -36.77 -30.16 69.97
N ALA A 9 -36.56 -30.10 68.65
CA ALA A 9 -35.26 -30.20 68.00
C ALA A 9 -34.49 -28.87 68.14
N LEU A 10 -33.25 -28.92 68.63
CA LEU A 10 -32.32 -27.80 68.68
C LEU A 10 -31.56 -27.70 67.35
N LEU A 11 -31.98 -26.77 66.49
CA LEU A 11 -31.18 -26.27 65.36
C LEU A 11 -30.02 -25.44 65.91
N SER A 12 -28.79 -25.90 65.68
CA SER A 12 -27.57 -25.11 65.88
C SER A 12 -27.41 -24.10 64.74
N THR A 13 -27.75 -22.84 65.03
CA THR A 13 -27.50 -21.69 64.16
C THR A 13 -26.00 -21.35 64.14
N VAL A 14 -25.35 -21.61 63.01
CA VAL A 14 -24.03 -21.04 62.69
C VAL A 14 -24.23 -19.54 62.48
N ALA A 15 -23.67 -18.72 63.37
CA ALA A 15 -23.64 -17.28 63.23
C ALA A 15 -22.76 -16.91 62.03
N ALA A 16 -23.39 -16.50 60.93
CA ALA A 16 -22.72 -15.85 59.81
C ALA A 16 -22.17 -14.49 60.29
N ARG A 17 -20.83 -14.37 60.30
CA ARG A 17 -20.16 -13.07 60.34
C ARG A 17 -20.63 -12.27 59.13
N PRO A 18 -21.17 -11.04 59.28
CA PRO A 18 -21.29 -10.16 58.13
C PRO A 18 -19.87 -9.88 57.64
N ALA A 19 -19.60 -10.23 56.37
CA ALA A 19 -18.42 -9.78 55.67
C ALA A 19 -18.44 -8.25 55.69
N GLY A 20 -17.53 -7.66 56.45
CA GLY A 20 -17.37 -6.22 56.50
C GLY A 20 -17.04 -5.74 55.10
N ALA A 21 -17.84 -4.82 54.57
CA ALA A 21 -17.40 -3.96 53.49
C ALA A 21 -16.10 -3.28 53.98
N GLU A 22 -14.96 -3.59 53.36
CA GLU A 22 -13.76 -2.79 53.56
C GLU A 22 -14.14 -1.35 53.22
N ALA A 23 -14.09 -0.48 54.21
CA ALA A 23 -14.40 0.93 54.02
C ALA A 23 -13.49 1.48 52.93
N GLU A 24 -14.05 2.17 51.93
CA GLU A 24 -13.29 2.74 50.84
C GLU A 24 -12.27 3.74 51.41
N VAL A 25 -10.99 3.42 51.28
CA VAL A 25 -9.88 4.23 51.82
C VAL A 25 -9.25 5.06 50.71
N ILE A 26 -8.97 6.33 51.01
CA ILE A 26 -8.31 7.25 50.09
C ILE A 26 -6.82 6.88 49.96
N ALA A 27 -6.35 6.79 48.73
CA ALA A 27 -4.97 6.51 48.39
C ALA A 27 -4.26 7.76 47.81
N PRO A 28 -2.91 7.79 47.84
CA PRO A 28 -2.15 8.80 47.11
C PRO A 28 -2.54 8.85 45.62
N SER A 29 -2.57 10.04 45.04
CA SER A 29 -2.98 10.29 43.64
C SER A 29 -4.47 10.07 43.31
N ASP A 30 -5.33 9.79 44.30
CA ASP A 30 -6.79 9.84 44.09
C ASP A 30 -7.26 11.28 43.85
N VAL A 31 -8.31 11.45 43.05
CA VAL A 31 -9.00 12.73 42.86
C VAL A 31 -10.29 12.72 43.67
N LEU A 32 -10.37 13.63 44.63
CA LEU A 32 -11.50 13.78 45.55
C LEU A 32 -12.39 14.92 45.07
N THR A 33 -13.70 14.69 44.97
CA THR A 33 -14.68 15.78 44.87
C THR A 33 -15.18 16.09 46.26
N MET A 34 -15.03 17.34 46.69
CA MET A 34 -15.58 17.84 47.94
C MET A 34 -16.75 18.77 47.66
N ARG A 35 -17.85 18.56 48.37
CA ARG A 35 -19.01 19.47 48.42
C ARG A 35 -19.26 19.89 49.85
N VAL A 36 -19.27 21.18 50.09
CA VAL A 36 -19.55 21.75 51.42
C VAL A 36 -20.89 22.45 51.38
N THR A 37 -21.80 22.03 52.26
CA THR A 37 -23.14 22.60 52.36
C THR A 37 -23.43 23.07 53.78
N ASP A 38 -24.18 24.16 53.89
CA ASP A 38 -24.68 24.68 55.16
C ASP A 38 -26.20 24.85 55.10
N TRP A 39 -26.85 24.58 56.22
CA TRP A 39 -28.29 24.74 56.37
C TRP A 39 -28.58 26.16 56.87
N ARG A 40 -29.28 26.98 56.07
CA ARG A 40 -29.69 28.32 56.49
C ARG A 40 -31.15 28.33 56.95
N PRO A 41 -31.44 28.44 58.26
CA PRO A 41 -32.80 28.34 58.78
C PRO A 41 -33.73 29.48 58.33
N VAL A 42 -33.15 30.61 57.92
CA VAL A 42 -33.90 31.82 57.49
C VAL A 42 -34.51 31.63 56.10
N ASP A 43 -33.77 31.00 55.20
CA ASP A 43 -34.17 30.81 53.80
C ASP A 43 -34.81 29.43 53.55
N GLY A 44 -34.61 28.47 54.46
CA GLY A 44 -35.14 27.11 54.33
C GLY A 44 -34.45 26.28 53.24
N GLU A 45 -33.30 26.74 52.75
CA GLU A 45 -32.54 26.13 51.66
C GLU A 45 -31.17 25.63 52.15
N LEU A 46 -30.69 24.57 51.50
CA LEU A 46 -29.32 24.08 51.63
C LEU A 46 -28.42 24.91 50.71
N HIS A 47 -27.47 25.63 51.28
CA HIS A 47 -26.57 26.49 50.51
C HIS A 47 -25.23 25.77 50.30
N GLU A 48 -24.85 25.52 49.04
CA GLU A 48 -23.53 24.98 48.67
C GLU A 48 -22.49 26.09 48.62
N TRP A 49 -21.32 25.83 49.20
CA TRP A 49 -20.21 26.76 49.23
C TRP A 49 -19.33 26.53 48.01
N GLU A 50 -19.68 27.14 46.88
CA GLU A 50 -18.96 26.98 45.60
C GLU A 50 -17.47 27.37 45.70
N ALA A 51 -17.12 28.34 46.55
CA ALA A 51 -15.73 28.79 46.71
C ALA A 51 -14.80 27.75 47.37
N ILE A 52 -15.37 26.73 48.03
CA ILE A 52 -14.63 25.67 48.72
C ILE A 52 -14.94 24.30 48.09
N SER A 53 -16.08 24.14 47.43
CA SER A 53 -16.45 22.91 46.75
C SER A 53 -15.70 22.77 45.41
N GLY A 54 -15.20 21.58 45.11
CA GLY A 54 -14.35 21.37 43.94
C GLY A 54 -13.64 20.03 43.93
N THR A 55 -12.75 19.84 42.96
CA THR A 55 -11.91 18.65 42.82
C THR A 55 -10.51 18.88 43.38
N TYR A 56 -10.02 17.93 44.17
CA TYR A 56 -8.78 17.99 44.92
C TYR A 56 -7.98 16.70 44.72
N THR A 57 -6.76 16.83 44.23
CA THR A 57 -5.86 15.68 44.04
C THR A 57 -5.06 15.41 45.31
N VAL A 58 -4.96 14.14 45.69
CA VAL A 58 -4.10 13.69 46.79
C VAL A 58 -2.65 13.63 46.32
N SER A 59 -1.73 14.31 47.01
CA SER A 59 -0.30 14.28 46.71
C SER A 59 0.31 12.89 46.95
N ALA A 60 1.50 12.65 46.40
CA ALA A 60 2.24 11.40 46.60
C ALA A 60 2.53 11.10 48.08
N ASP A 61 2.65 12.14 48.91
CA ASP A 61 2.85 12.04 50.37
C ASP A 61 1.54 11.78 51.15
N GLY A 62 0.42 11.54 50.43
CA GLY A 62 -0.86 11.21 51.03
C GLY A 62 -1.61 12.40 51.64
N ARG A 63 -1.31 13.63 51.21
CA ARG A 63 -1.93 14.86 51.70
C ARG A 63 -2.77 15.52 50.62
N ALA A 64 -3.85 16.18 50.99
CA ALA A 64 -4.64 17.02 50.09
C ALA A 64 -4.75 18.43 50.65
N ALA A 65 -4.62 19.42 49.76
CA ALA A 65 -4.74 20.83 50.11
C ALA A 65 -6.17 21.30 49.86
N PHE A 66 -6.87 21.64 50.93
CA PHE A 66 -8.23 22.22 50.83
C PHE A 66 -8.18 23.73 51.10
N PRO A 67 -8.92 24.55 50.33
CA PRO A 67 -9.00 25.98 50.55
C PRO A 67 -9.40 26.31 51.99
N TYR A 68 -8.74 27.32 52.57
CA TYR A 68 -8.97 27.80 53.94
C TYR A 68 -8.65 26.82 55.08
N ILE A 69 -8.46 25.54 54.82
CA ILE A 69 -8.06 24.52 55.83
C ILE A 69 -6.54 24.30 55.74
N GLY A 70 -5.99 24.20 54.52
CA GLY A 70 -4.60 23.88 54.26
C GLY A 70 -4.40 22.39 53.95
N GLU A 71 -3.17 21.92 54.09
CA GLU A 71 -2.82 20.52 53.80
C GLU A 71 -3.16 19.59 54.96
N ILE A 72 -4.07 18.65 54.73
CA ILE A 72 -4.40 17.59 55.69
C ILE A 72 -3.94 16.24 55.15
N ALA A 73 -3.51 15.35 56.05
CA ALA A 73 -3.25 13.96 55.70
C ALA A 73 -4.59 13.25 55.46
N VAL A 74 -4.76 12.73 54.24
CA VAL A 74 -6.00 12.10 53.75
C VAL A 74 -5.80 10.64 53.38
N ALA A 75 -4.58 10.23 53.05
CA ALA A 75 -4.28 8.83 52.75
C ALA A 75 -4.54 7.96 53.99
N GLY A 76 -5.20 6.82 53.80
CA GLY A 76 -5.55 5.93 54.90
C GLY A 76 -6.86 6.26 55.63
N MET A 77 -7.50 7.40 55.32
CA MET A 77 -8.78 7.79 55.89
C MET A 77 -9.95 7.46 54.94
N SER A 78 -11.12 7.21 55.51
CA SER A 78 -12.36 7.09 54.73
C SER A 78 -12.88 8.48 54.33
N PRO A 79 -13.59 8.60 53.18
CA PRO A 79 -14.20 9.87 52.77
C PRO A 79 -15.12 10.49 53.83
N VAL A 80 -15.76 9.65 54.65
CA VAL A 80 -16.63 10.09 55.75
C VAL A 80 -15.83 10.76 56.86
N GLU A 81 -14.73 10.15 57.31
CA GLU A 81 -13.87 10.70 58.36
C GLU A 81 -13.24 12.04 57.94
N ILE A 82 -12.84 12.16 56.67
CA ILE A 82 -12.30 13.42 56.16
C ILE A 82 -13.40 14.47 56.04
N GLY A 83 -14.60 14.11 55.58
CA GLY A 83 -15.75 15.02 55.56
C GLY A 83 -16.06 15.60 56.94
N GLU A 84 -16.06 14.75 57.97
CA GLU A 84 -16.24 15.20 59.35
C GLU A 84 -15.12 16.14 59.83
N ARG A 85 -13.87 15.80 59.52
CA ARG A 85 -12.69 16.60 59.87
C ARG A 85 -12.71 17.97 59.18
N ILE A 86 -13.05 18.01 57.90
CA ILE A 86 -13.18 19.25 57.12
C ILE A 86 -14.29 20.13 57.70
N GLY A 87 -15.44 19.56 58.02
CA GLY A 87 -16.54 20.31 58.65
C GLY A 87 -16.12 20.95 59.98
N GLU A 88 -15.34 20.22 60.80
CA GLU A 88 -14.84 20.72 62.08
C GLU A 88 -13.79 21.84 61.91
N GLU A 89 -12.83 21.67 61.00
CA GLU A 89 -11.81 22.69 60.68
C GLU A 89 -12.45 23.97 60.13
N LEU A 90 -13.45 23.86 59.26
CA LEU A 90 -14.19 25.01 58.72
C LEU A 90 -14.97 25.73 59.82
N LYS A 91 -15.63 24.99 60.72
CA LYS A 91 -16.33 25.57 61.87
C LYS A 91 -15.38 26.40 62.75
N GLN A 92 -14.21 25.84 63.06
CA GLN A 92 -13.22 26.52 63.91
C GLN A 92 -12.60 27.73 63.22
N ARG A 93 -12.24 27.63 61.94
CA ARG A 93 -11.57 28.70 61.18
C ARG A 93 -12.47 29.91 60.91
N PHE A 94 -13.75 29.67 60.64
CA PHE A 94 -14.74 30.71 60.34
C PHE A 94 -15.62 31.08 61.54
N ALA A 95 -15.37 30.52 62.73
CA ALA A 95 -16.14 30.74 63.95
C ALA A 95 -17.66 30.58 63.77
N LEU A 96 -18.05 29.53 63.04
CA LEU A 96 -19.45 29.26 62.70
C LEU A 96 -20.23 28.74 63.92
N ALA A 97 -21.51 29.09 64.02
CA ALA A 97 -22.39 28.58 65.07
C ALA A 97 -22.61 27.06 64.92
N ASP A 98 -22.92 26.63 63.70
CA ASP A 98 -23.18 25.24 63.34
C ASP A 98 -22.07 24.67 62.46
N LYS A 99 -21.93 23.34 62.46
CA LYS A 99 -20.92 22.63 61.68
C LYS A 99 -21.42 22.47 60.23
N PRO A 100 -20.72 22.99 59.21
CA PRO A 100 -21.08 22.75 57.82
C PRO A 100 -20.88 21.26 57.48
N PHE A 101 -21.72 20.73 56.59
CA PHE A 101 -21.63 19.36 56.12
C PHE A 101 -20.71 19.28 54.91
N ALA A 102 -19.56 18.62 55.06
CA ALA A 102 -18.66 18.35 53.95
C ALA A 102 -18.80 16.89 53.51
N SER A 103 -19.20 16.69 52.25
CA SER A 103 -19.26 15.39 51.59
C SER A 103 -18.06 15.23 50.68
N ILE A 104 -17.37 14.09 50.78
CA ILE A 104 -16.22 13.76 49.95
C ILE A 104 -16.52 12.47 49.20
N SER A 105 -16.27 12.48 47.89
CA SER A 105 -16.33 11.29 47.05
C SER A 105 -15.06 11.15 46.22
N ILE A 106 -14.59 9.92 46.05
CA ILE A 106 -13.48 9.63 45.15
C ILE A 106 -14.06 9.61 43.73
N THR A 107 -13.56 10.50 42.87
CA THR A 107 -14.09 10.69 41.51
C THR A 107 -13.26 9.93 40.48
N GLU A 108 -11.93 10.00 40.63
CA GLU A 108 -11.02 9.26 39.76
C GLU A 108 -9.92 8.65 40.62
N ARG A 109 -9.57 7.41 40.29
CA ARG A 109 -8.42 6.70 40.84
C ARG A 109 -7.38 6.52 39.75
N ARG A 110 -6.12 6.33 40.15
CA ARG A 110 -5.04 6.05 39.21
C ARG A 110 -5.39 4.84 38.33
N PRO A 111 -5.39 4.96 36.99
CA PRO A 111 -5.71 3.86 36.10
C PRO A 111 -4.67 2.74 36.24
N ILE A 112 -5.08 1.53 35.88
CA ILE A 112 -4.16 0.40 35.73
C ILE A 112 -3.66 0.35 34.28
N LEU A 113 -2.49 -0.24 34.05
CA LEU A 113 -2.00 -0.48 32.69
C LEU A 113 -2.20 -1.96 32.35
N VAL A 114 -2.79 -2.22 31.17
CA VAL A 114 -2.93 -3.58 30.64
C VAL A 114 -2.09 -3.70 29.37
N GLY A 115 -1.15 -4.64 29.37
CA GLY A 115 -0.24 -4.92 28.25
C GLY A 115 -0.18 -6.41 27.91
N GLY A 116 0.48 -6.73 26.79
CA GLY A 116 0.61 -8.09 26.29
C GLY A 116 -0.47 -8.46 25.26
N VAL A 117 -0.88 -9.73 25.25
CA VAL A 117 -1.73 -10.32 24.19
C VAL A 117 -3.23 -10.00 24.37
N VAL A 118 -3.57 -8.71 24.39
CA VAL A 118 -4.95 -8.19 24.52
C VAL A 118 -5.33 -7.35 23.31
N ARG A 119 -6.64 -7.23 23.00
CA ARG A 119 -7.10 -6.49 21.81
C ARG A 119 -6.75 -5.00 21.83
N SER A 120 -6.86 -4.37 23.00
CA SER A 120 -6.63 -2.94 23.18
C SER A 120 -5.68 -2.70 24.36
N PRO A 121 -4.35 -2.80 24.16
CA PRO A 121 -3.38 -2.50 25.21
C PRO A 121 -3.39 -1.00 25.55
N GLY A 122 -3.25 -0.66 26.83
CA GLY A 122 -3.28 0.72 27.29
C GLY A 122 -3.80 0.91 28.72
N GLU A 123 -4.12 2.15 29.06
CA GLU A 123 -4.67 2.53 30.37
C GLU A 123 -6.15 2.11 30.48
N VAL A 124 -6.49 1.45 31.59
CA VAL A 124 -7.86 1.01 31.91
C VAL A 124 -8.31 1.69 33.21
N PRO A 125 -9.49 2.34 33.23
CA PRO A 125 -10.03 2.96 34.44
C PRO A 125 -10.18 1.95 35.58
N PHE A 126 -9.61 2.25 36.74
CA PHE A 126 -9.68 1.36 37.89
C PHE A 126 -11.01 1.52 38.65
N THR A 127 -11.60 0.40 39.06
CA THR A 127 -12.77 0.35 39.95
C THR A 127 -12.51 -0.51 41.18
N THR A 128 -13.13 -0.17 42.31
CA THR A 128 -12.94 -0.89 43.57
C THR A 128 -13.44 -2.35 43.44
N GLY A 129 -12.58 -3.31 43.81
CA GLY A 129 -12.86 -4.74 43.69
C GLY A 129 -12.54 -5.34 42.30
N MET A 130 -11.92 -4.58 41.39
CA MET A 130 -11.51 -5.07 40.08
C MET A 130 -10.44 -6.16 40.20
N THR A 131 -10.61 -7.26 39.46
CA THR A 131 -9.60 -8.33 39.35
C THR A 131 -8.84 -8.25 38.02
N ALA A 132 -7.71 -8.95 37.92
CA ALA A 132 -6.95 -9.04 36.67
C ALA A 132 -7.83 -9.54 35.50
N ARG A 133 -8.72 -10.51 35.73
CA ARG A 133 -9.69 -10.97 34.74
C ARG A 133 -10.65 -9.86 34.26
N HIS A 134 -11.13 -9.02 35.18
CA HIS A 134 -12.00 -7.89 34.83
C HIS A 134 -11.26 -6.84 33.99
N ALA A 135 -9.99 -6.56 34.33
CA ALA A 135 -9.13 -5.65 33.57
C ALA A 135 -8.88 -6.14 32.14
N ILE A 136 -8.55 -7.43 31.98
CA ILE A 136 -8.37 -8.07 30.67
C ILE A 136 -9.66 -8.01 29.84
N ALA A 137 -10.82 -8.21 30.48
CA ALA A 137 -12.12 -8.09 29.80
C ALA A 137 -12.40 -6.67 29.30
N GLN A 138 -12.07 -5.64 30.10
CA GLN A 138 -12.21 -4.23 29.69
C GLN A 138 -11.23 -3.84 28.58
N ALA A 139 -10.04 -4.45 28.53
CA ALA A 139 -9.07 -4.31 27.43
C ALA A 139 -9.48 -5.04 26.13
N GLY A 140 -10.73 -5.51 26.03
CA GLY A 140 -11.27 -6.19 24.84
C GLY A 140 -11.07 -7.70 24.82
N GLY A 141 -10.62 -8.28 25.94
CA GLY A 141 -10.29 -9.70 26.05
C GLY A 141 -8.92 -10.04 25.47
N VAL A 142 -8.50 -11.28 25.74
CA VAL A 142 -7.27 -11.83 25.16
C VAL A 142 -7.47 -12.04 23.67
N VAL A 143 -6.48 -11.66 22.87
CA VAL A 143 -6.45 -12.05 21.46
C VAL A 143 -6.28 -13.56 21.42
N THR A 144 -7.38 -14.28 21.20
CA THR A 144 -7.34 -15.73 21.01
C THR A 144 -7.02 -15.98 19.54
N PRO A 145 -5.95 -16.73 19.22
CA PRO A 145 -5.75 -17.21 17.86
C PRO A 145 -6.98 -18.04 17.48
N GLY A 146 -7.87 -17.51 16.63
CA GLY A 146 -9.04 -18.25 16.15
C GLY A 146 -10.37 -17.50 15.97
N ALA A 147 -10.62 -16.38 16.66
CA ALA A 147 -11.94 -15.72 16.58
C ALA A 147 -12.19 -14.92 15.28
N ASP A 148 -11.14 -14.66 14.47
CA ASP A 148 -11.20 -13.94 13.18
C ASP A 148 -10.84 -14.83 11.96
N GLN A 149 -10.89 -16.16 12.10
CA GLN A 149 -10.47 -17.10 11.04
C GLN A 149 -11.17 -16.86 9.69
N ALA A 150 -12.46 -16.49 9.68
CA ALA A 150 -13.19 -16.23 8.44
C ALA A 150 -12.69 -14.96 7.72
N SER A 151 -12.34 -13.90 8.48
CA SER A 151 -11.81 -12.66 7.92
C SER A 151 -10.39 -12.87 7.38
N VAL A 152 -9.53 -13.55 8.15
CA VAL A 152 -8.16 -13.91 7.73
C VAL A 152 -8.19 -14.84 6.52
N MET A 153 -9.10 -15.82 6.49
CA MET A 153 -9.30 -16.71 5.34
C MET A 153 -9.69 -15.93 4.07
N VAL A 154 -10.63 -14.98 4.16
CA VAL A 154 -11.02 -14.13 3.02
C VAL A 154 -9.84 -13.27 2.55
N GLN A 155 -9.06 -12.70 3.47
CA GLN A 155 -7.85 -11.93 3.14
C GLN A 155 -6.79 -12.80 2.47
N MET A 156 -6.58 -14.04 2.95
CA MET A 156 -5.67 -15.01 2.34
C MET A 156 -6.12 -15.42 0.94
N LEU A 157 -7.40 -15.74 0.74
CA LEU A 157 -7.96 -16.04 -0.59
C LEU A 157 -7.78 -14.86 -1.55
N THR A 158 -8.00 -13.64 -1.06
CA THR A 158 -7.84 -12.41 -1.85
C THR A 158 -6.38 -12.18 -2.22
N ALA A 159 -5.45 -12.30 -1.26
CA ALA A 159 -4.02 -12.17 -1.49
C ALA A 159 -3.52 -13.26 -2.46
N ALA A 160 -3.96 -14.51 -2.30
CA ALA A 160 -3.63 -15.61 -3.21
C ALA A 160 -4.16 -15.37 -4.63
N ALA A 161 -5.40 -14.87 -4.76
CA ALA A 161 -5.96 -14.49 -6.05
C ALA A 161 -5.17 -13.35 -6.70
N GLN A 162 -4.77 -12.34 -5.93
CA GLN A 162 -3.96 -11.22 -6.43
C GLN A 162 -2.57 -11.66 -6.86
N VAL A 163 -1.93 -12.58 -6.13
CA VAL A 163 -0.65 -13.20 -6.52
C VAL A 163 -0.79 -13.92 -7.87
N ARG A 164 -1.87 -14.68 -8.08
CA ARG A 164 -2.13 -15.35 -9.37
C ARG A 164 -2.28 -14.34 -10.51
N ILE A 165 -3.14 -13.34 -10.34
CA ILE A 165 -3.38 -12.29 -11.36
C ILE A 165 -2.07 -11.57 -11.71
N LEU A 166 -1.30 -11.14 -10.71
CA LEU A 166 -0.02 -10.46 -10.92
C LEU A 166 1.04 -11.38 -11.55
N SER A 167 1.02 -12.68 -11.24
CA SER A 167 1.90 -13.66 -11.87
C SER A 167 1.57 -13.85 -13.35
N ASP A 168 0.28 -13.86 -13.72
CA ASP A 168 -0.15 -13.93 -15.12
C ASP A 168 0.26 -12.65 -15.87
N GLN A 169 0.11 -11.49 -15.24
CA GLN A 169 0.58 -10.20 -15.78
C GLN A 169 2.10 -10.18 -15.95
N GLU A 170 2.86 -10.72 -15.00
CA GLU A 170 4.31 -10.85 -15.10
C GLU A 170 4.70 -11.72 -16.30
N ALA A 171 4.06 -12.89 -16.47
CA ALA A 171 4.31 -13.77 -17.59
C ALA A 171 3.98 -13.10 -18.94
N ALA A 172 2.85 -12.41 -19.03
CA ALA A 172 2.44 -11.69 -20.24
C ALA A 172 3.42 -10.56 -20.59
N ALA A 173 3.82 -9.74 -19.63
CA ALA A 173 4.79 -8.65 -19.83
C ALA A 173 6.16 -9.20 -20.25
N THR A 174 6.60 -10.29 -19.62
CA THR A 174 7.85 -10.98 -19.93
C THR A 174 7.86 -11.53 -21.36
N LEU A 175 6.78 -12.17 -21.80
CA LEU A 175 6.62 -12.64 -23.19
C LEU A 175 6.54 -11.48 -24.18
N ARG A 176 5.89 -10.36 -23.81
CA ARG A 176 5.84 -9.15 -24.64
C ARG A 176 7.25 -8.59 -24.86
N ILE A 177 8.05 -8.46 -23.81
CA ILE A 177 9.44 -7.99 -23.89
C ILE A 177 10.26 -8.93 -24.77
N ALA A 178 10.13 -10.24 -24.58
CA ALA A 178 10.84 -11.23 -25.38
C ALA A 178 10.46 -11.16 -26.86
N ARG A 179 9.16 -10.95 -27.17
CA ARG A 179 8.68 -10.73 -28.53
C ARG A 179 9.25 -9.46 -29.14
N LEU A 180 9.24 -8.34 -28.40
CA LEU A 180 9.76 -7.05 -28.88
C LEU A 180 11.27 -7.10 -29.14
N ARG A 181 12.04 -7.79 -28.29
CA ARG A 181 13.46 -8.06 -28.53
C ARG A 181 13.67 -8.93 -29.77
N ALA A 182 12.88 -9.97 -29.95
CA ALA A 182 12.91 -10.78 -31.18
C ALA A 182 12.57 -9.95 -32.43
N GLU A 183 11.56 -9.05 -32.36
CA GLU A 183 11.22 -8.14 -33.46
C GLU A 183 12.37 -7.17 -33.78
N LEU A 184 13.07 -6.64 -32.76
CA LEU A 184 14.24 -5.77 -32.93
C LEU A 184 15.44 -6.50 -33.54
N ASP A 185 15.69 -7.74 -33.12
CA ASP A 185 16.79 -8.57 -33.62
C ASP A 185 16.47 -9.23 -34.99
N GLY A 186 15.23 -9.07 -35.49
CA GLY A 186 14.77 -9.74 -36.70
C GLY A 186 14.62 -11.27 -36.57
N ALA A 187 14.48 -11.78 -35.34
CA ALA A 187 14.38 -13.21 -35.06
C ALA A 187 12.95 -13.73 -35.24
N SER A 188 12.78 -14.85 -35.97
CA SER A 188 11.46 -15.44 -36.27
C SER A 188 10.89 -16.34 -35.17
N VAL A 189 11.66 -16.55 -34.10
CA VAL A 189 11.29 -17.40 -32.98
C VAL A 189 11.52 -16.62 -31.69
N LEU A 190 10.59 -16.77 -30.75
CA LEU A 190 10.72 -16.16 -29.42
C LEU A 190 11.93 -16.74 -28.69
N PRO A 191 12.79 -15.90 -28.08
CA PRO A 191 13.92 -16.38 -27.31
C PRO A 191 13.45 -17.20 -26.09
N PRO A 192 14.29 -18.14 -25.61
CA PRO A 192 13.99 -18.89 -24.39
C PRO A 192 13.96 -17.93 -23.20
N VAL A 193 12.83 -17.91 -22.49
CA VAL A 193 12.60 -16.99 -21.37
C VAL A 193 12.04 -17.78 -20.20
N ALA A 194 12.61 -17.51 -19.02
CA ALA A 194 12.10 -18.03 -17.75
C ALA A 194 10.79 -17.32 -17.40
N LEU A 195 9.71 -18.08 -17.29
CA LEU A 195 8.40 -17.58 -16.90
C LEU A 195 8.12 -17.96 -15.45
N PRO A 196 7.37 -17.14 -14.69
CA PRO A 196 7.00 -17.48 -13.33
C PRO A 196 6.18 -18.78 -13.31
N ALA A 197 6.28 -19.53 -12.21
CA ALA A 197 5.51 -20.75 -12.01
C ALA A 197 4.01 -20.41 -11.85
N GLY A 198 3.30 -20.32 -12.98
CA GLY A 198 1.85 -20.19 -13.07
C GLY A 198 1.19 -21.50 -13.49
N GLU A 199 -0.15 -21.51 -13.58
CA GLU A 199 -0.88 -22.63 -14.19
C GLU A 199 -0.39 -22.80 -15.64
N GLY A 200 0.32 -23.89 -15.92
CA GLY A 200 1.05 -24.06 -17.19
C GLY A 200 0.19 -23.91 -18.45
N ALA A 201 -1.13 -24.11 -18.35
CA ALA A 201 -2.06 -23.92 -19.46
C ALA A 201 -2.20 -22.44 -19.90
N THR A 202 -2.33 -21.49 -18.97
CA THR A 202 -2.46 -20.06 -19.31
C THR A 202 -1.15 -19.50 -19.85
N VAL A 203 -0.03 -19.92 -19.26
CA VAL A 203 1.31 -19.53 -19.71
C VAL A 203 1.60 -20.05 -21.13
N ALA A 204 1.17 -21.27 -21.45
CA ALA A 204 1.31 -21.84 -22.78
C ALA A 204 0.46 -21.09 -23.83
N THR A 205 -0.77 -20.71 -23.50
CA THR A 205 -1.60 -19.91 -24.41
C THR A 205 -1.00 -18.53 -24.68
N LEU A 206 -0.52 -17.85 -23.63
CA LEU A 206 0.14 -16.54 -23.77
C LEU A 206 1.39 -16.63 -24.65
N ARG A 207 2.18 -17.70 -24.51
CA ARG A 207 3.35 -17.93 -25.37
C ARG A 207 2.93 -18.14 -26.82
N ALA A 208 1.96 -18.99 -27.09
CA ALA A 208 1.47 -19.26 -28.43
C ALA A 208 0.85 -18.01 -29.09
N ASP A 209 0.19 -17.15 -28.32
CA ASP A 209 -0.31 -15.84 -28.79
C ASP A 209 0.86 -14.92 -29.16
N ALA A 210 1.91 -14.85 -28.34
CA ALA A 210 3.09 -14.03 -28.60
C ALA A 210 3.85 -14.50 -29.86
N GLU A 211 3.99 -15.82 -30.07
CA GLU A 211 4.61 -16.42 -31.26
C GLU A 211 3.80 -16.13 -32.52
N ARG A 212 2.47 -16.31 -32.48
CA ARG A 212 1.60 -15.98 -33.60
C ARG A 212 1.67 -14.50 -33.98
N LEU A 213 1.69 -13.62 -32.98
CA LEU A 213 1.77 -12.19 -33.23
C LEU A 213 3.14 -11.76 -33.79
N LEU A 214 4.23 -12.39 -33.35
CA LEU A 214 5.57 -12.19 -33.93
C LEU A 214 5.57 -12.54 -35.43
N ALA A 215 5.09 -13.74 -35.77
CA ALA A 215 5.05 -14.22 -37.14
C ALA A 215 4.21 -13.30 -38.04
N LEU A 216 3.00 -12.93 -37.60
CA LEU A 216 2.13 -12.03 -38.37
C LEU A 216 2.75 -10.65 -38.60
N ARG A 217 3.46 -10.10 -37.60
CA ARG A 217 4.10 -8.78 -37.73
C ARG A 217 5.31 -8.83 -38.66
N GLN A 218 6.09 -9.91 -38.64
CA GLN A 218 7.20 -10.10 -39.56
C GLN A 218 6.72 -10.29 -40.99
N GLU A 219 5.75 -11.17 -41.21
CA GLU A 219 5.16 -11.39 -42.53
C GLU A 219 4.59 -10.09 -43.14
N ARG A 220 3.97 -9.24 -42.30
CA ARG A 220 3.50 -7.92 -42.74
C ARG A 220 4.67 -7.01 -43.14
N LEU A 221 5.72 -6.92 -42.33
CA LEU A 221 6.89 -6.09 -42.61
C LEU A 221 7.60 -6.55 -43.88
N GLU A 222 7.78 -7.86 -44.05
CA GLU A 222 8.39 -8.45 -45.24
C GLU A 222 7.59 -8.08 -46.50
N ARG A 223 6.26 -8.24 -46.48
CA ARG A 223 5.40 -7.84 -47.62
C ARG A 223 5.47 -6.36 -47.95
N GLU A 224 5.50 -5.50 -46.93
CA GLU A 224 5.62 -4.04 -47.13
C GLU A 224 6.98 -3.68 -47.76
N LEU A 225 8.06 -4.31 -47.29
CA LEU A 225 9.39 -4.14 -47.86
C LEU A 225 9.48 -4.67 -49.28
N GLU A 226 8.94 -5.85 -49.57
CA GLU A 226 8.88 -6.43 -50.92
C GLU A 226 8.17 -5.51 -51.91
N LEU A 227 7.06 -4.87 -51.49
CA LEU A 227 6.32 -3.93 -52.33
C LEU A 227 7.15 -2.68 -52.65
N ILE A 228 7.86 -2.13 -51.66
CA ILE A 228 8.73 -0.96 -51.86
C ILE A 228 9.94 -1.34 -52.72
N ASP A 229 10.58 -2.47 -52.44
CA ASP A 229 11.74 -2.98 -53.18
C ASP A 229 11.38 -3.29 -54.64
N GLY A 230 10.21 -3.86 -54.90
CA GLY A 230 9.69 -4.05 -56.25
C GLY A 230 9.49 -2.73 -57.01
N ARG A 231 8.98 -1.69 -56.33
CA ARG A 231 8.86 -0.33 -56.92
C ARG A 231 10.22 0.30 -57.21
N ILE A 232 11.19 0.14 -56.30
CA ILE A 232 12.57 0.61 -56.49
C ILE A 232 13.18 -0.06 -57.72
N ALA A 233 13.05 -1.39 -57.84
CA ALA A 233 13.58 -2.14 -58.96
C ALA A 233 13.00 -1.67 -60.30
N LEU A 234 11.67 -1.50 -60.39
CA LEU A 234 10.99 -0.99 -61.58
C LEU A 234 11.50 0.40 -61.99
N LEU A 235 11.63 1.31 -61.03
CA LEU A 235 12.11 2.68 -61.29
C LEU A 235 13.59 2.68 -61.70
N ASP A 236 14.41 1.81 -61.09
CA ASP A 236 15.83 1.69 -61.45
C ASP A 236 15.99 1.10 -62.87
N GLU A 237 15.14 0.14 -63.28
CA GLU A 237 15.07 -0.34 -64.67
C GLU A 237 14.63 0.78 -65.64
N GLU A 238 13.64 1.60 -65.27
CA GLU A 238 13.20 2.75 -66.07
C GLU A 238 14.32 3.78 -66.23
N ILE A 239 15.06 4.08 -65.16
CA ILE A 239 16.23 4.97 -65.19
C ILE A 239 17.29 4.45 -66.16
N VAL A 240 17.57 3.14 -66.15
CA VAL A 240 18.53 2.52 -67.09
C VAL A 240 18.05 2.64 -68.53
N ALA A 241 16.78 2.34 -68.80
CA ALA A 241 16.19 2.43 -70.14
C ALA A 241 16.18 3.88 -70.68
N LEU A 242 15.77 4.85 -69.85
CA LEU A 242 15.79 6.28 -70.19
C LEU A 242 17.23 6.79 -70.39
N GLY A 243 18.18 6.33 -69.58
CA GLY A 243 19.60 6.64 -69.76
C GLY A 243 20.15 6.15 -71.10
N ALA A 244 19.83 4.91 -71.49
CA ALA A 244 20.21 4.38 -72.81
C ALA A 244 19.57 5.18 -73.96
N LYS A 245 18.28 5.57 -73.83
CA LYS A 245 17.59 6.43 -74.79
C LYS A 245 18.23 7.81 -74.89
N GLN A 246 18.62 8.41 -73.76
CA GLN A 246 19.33 9.68 -73.72
C GLN A 246 20.65 9.59 -74.50
N THR A 247 21.47 8.56 -74.23
CA THR A 247 22.74 8.36 -74.95
C THR A 247 22.54 8.19 -76.46
N ALA A 248 21.47 7.50 -76.88
CA ALA A 248 21.14 7.35 -78.30
C ALA A 248 20.75 8.69 -78.95
N LEU A 249 19.91 9.49 -78.29
CA LEU A 249 19.51 10.81 -78.78
C LEU A 249 20.67 11.81 -78.78
N GLU A 250 21.57 11.76 -77.80
CA GLU A 250 22.79 12.59 -77.78
C GLU A 250 23.71 12.28 -78.98
N ARG A 251 23.84 11.00 -79.36
CA ARG A 251 24.55 10.62 -80.60
C ARG A 251 23.86 11.15 -81.84
N GLN A 252 22.52 11.08 -81.90
CA GLN A 252 21.75 11.62 -83.03
C GLN A 252 21.88 13.14 -83.13
N ARG A 253 21.89 13.83 -81.98
CA ARG A 253 22.10 15.28 -81.90
C ARG A 253 23.46 15.66 -82.45
N ALA A 254 24.53 14.96 -82.05
CA ALA A 254 25.87 15.21 -82.57
C ALA A 254 25.96 15.04 -84.09
N LEU A 255 25.32 14.00 -84.64
CA LEU A 255 25.24 13.79 -86.10
C LEU A 255 24.44 14.90 -86.80
N ALA A 256 23.33 15.35 -86.22
CA ALA A 256 22.53 16.45 -86.75
C ALA A 256 23.26 17.79 -86.70
N GLU A 257 23.99 18.07 -85.61
CA GLU A 257 24.87 19.25 -85.47
C GLU A 257 25.94 19.26 -86.57
N GLU A 258 26.62 18.13 -86.80
CA GLU A 258 27.64 17.99 -87.84
C GLU A 258 27.05 18.17 -89.26
N ALA A 259 25.91 17.54 -89.54
CA ALA A 259 25.23 17.68 -90.83
C ALA A 259 24.78 19.13 -91.09
N ARG A 260 24.20 19.80 -90.09
CA ARG A 260 23.82 21.22 -90.18
C ARG A 260 25.04 22.10 -90.41
N ALA A 261 26.14 21.89 -89.69
CA ALA A 261 27.38 22.66 -89.86
C ALA A 261 27.97 22.50 -91.28
N GLY A 262 27.96 21.29 -91.83
CA GLY A 262 28.39 21.05 -93.21
C GLY A 262 27.50 21.72 -94.26
N ILE A 263 26.17 21.71 -94.06
CA ILE A 263 25.24 22.41 -94.96
C ILE A 263 25.40 23.93 -94.85
N ALA A 264 25.65 24.46 -93.65
CA ALA A 264 25.89 25.87 -93.42
C ALA A 264 27.12 26.37 -94.20
N ASP A 265 28.25 25.65 -94.14
CA ASP A 265 29.48 25.99 -94.90
C ASP A 265 29.23 25.98 -96.42
N LEU A 266 28.46 25.01 -96.93
CA LEU A 266 28.08 24.97 -98.34
C LEU A 266 27.14 26.13 -98.74
N ALA A 267 26.20 26.51 -97.86
CA ALA A 267 25.29 27.63 -98.09
C ALA A 267 26.03 28.97 -98.11
N GLU A 268 27.00 29.20 -97.20
CA GLU A 268 27.86 30.39 -97.18
C GLU A 268 28.66 30.56 -98.48
N ARG A 269 29.08 29.44 -99.08
CA ARG A 269 29.76 29.41 -100.38
C ARG A 269 28.81 29.48 -101.59
N GLY A 270 27.50 29.56 -101.36
CA GLY A 270 26.46 29.60 -102.40
C GLY A 270 26.22 28.26 -103.11
N LEU A 271 26.72 27.15 -102.55
CA LEU A 271 26.65 25.79 -103.13
C LEU A 271 25.47 24.97 -102.60
N ALA A 272 24.74 25.46 -101.60
CA ALA A 272 23.51 24.84 -101.09
C ALA A 272 22.39 25.89 -100.94
N ALA A 273 21.14 25.43 -101.08
CA ALA A 273 19.96 26.28 -100.91
C ALA A 273 19.67 26.52 -99.41
N ASN A 274 19.32 27.76 -99.03
CA ASN A 274 18.98 28.11 -97.65
C ASN A 274 17.85 27.27 -97.05
N VAL A 275 16.91 26.78 -97.88
CA VAL A 275 15.84 25.88 -97.42
C VAL A 275 16.42 24.61 -96.79
N ARG A 276 17.49 24.04 -97.34
CA ARG A 276 18.13 22.83 -96.78
C ARG A 276 18.81 23.10 -95.43
N LEU A 277 19.31 24.32 -95.23
CA LEU A 277 19.89 24.71 -93.95
C LEU A 277 18.78 24.83 -92.88
N LEU A 278 17.64 25.43 -93.23
CA LEU A 278 16.47 25.50 -92.36
C LEU A 278 15.92 24.10 -92.01
N ASP A 279 15.82 23.20 -93.00
CA ASP A 279 15.40 21.81 -92.75
C ASP A 279 16.36 21.11 -91.77
N ALA A 280 17.67 21.29 -91.94
CA ALA A 280 18.67 20.74 -91.02
C ALA A 280 18.58 21.36 -89.61
N GLU A 281 18.33 22.65 -89.50
CA GLU A 281 18.08 23.32 -88.21
C GLU A 281 16.81 22.79 -87.52
N GLU A 282 15.71 22.61 -88.26
CA GLU A 282 14.47 22.04 -87.72
C GLU A 282 14.70 20.61 -87.18
N THR A 283 15.47 19.78 -87.90
CA THR A 283 15.81 18.44 -87.41
C THR A 283 16.65 18.49 -86.13
N LEU A 284 17.64 19.39 -86.05
CA LEU A 284 18.47 19.55 -84.85
C LEU A 284 17.61 19.99 -83.66
N VAL A 285 16.78 21.01 -83.82
CA VAL A 285 15.88 21.52 -82.77
C VAL A 285 14.91 20.44 -82.30
N THR A 286 14.42 19.60 -83.21
CA THR A 286 13.53 18.48 -82.86
C THR A 286 14.27 17.45 -81.98
N VAL A 287 15.49 17.08 -82.34
CA VAL A 287 16.31 16.13 -81.54
C VAL A 287 16.71 16.75 -80.19
N GLU A 288 17.07 18.03 -80.16
CA GLU A 288 17.36 18.75 -78.91
C GLU A 288 16.16 18.76 -77.96
N THR A 289 14.96 18.98 -78.47
CA THR A 289 13.72 18.92 -77.68
C THR A 289 13.51 17.51 -77.10
N GLN A 290 13.71 16.47 -77.92
CA GLN A 290 13.60 15.08 -77.45
C GLN A 290 14.64 14.73 -76.37
N VAL A 291 15.87 15.26 -76.49
CA VAL A 291 16.91 15.11 -75.45
C VAL A 291 16.45 15.75 -74.14
N LEU A 292 15.90 16.96 -74.19
CA LEU A 292 15.39 17.67 -73.01
C LEU A 292 14.21 16.95 -72.34
N ASP A 293 13.29 16.42 -73.14
CA ASP A 293 12.13 15.65 -72.64
C ASP A 293 12.58 14.38 -71.90
N VAL A 294 13.52 13.61 -72.49
CA VAL A 294 14.07 12.40 -71.87
C VAL A 294 14.89 12.74 -70.63
N ALA A 295 15.68 13.82 -70.65
CA ALA A 295 16.43 14.28 -69.48
C ALA A 295 15.49 14.63 -68.32
N THR A 296 14.38 15.30 -68.61
CA THR A 296 13.35 15.64 -67.61
C THR A 296 12.66 14.39 -67.06
N ALA A 297 12.32 13.42 -67.92
CA ALA A 297 11.75 12.14 -67.50
C ALA A 297 12.73 11.35 -66.61
N LEU A 298 14.01 11.31 -66.98
CA LEU A 298 15.07 10.65 -66.22
C LEU A 298 15.25 11.29 -64.83
N LEU A 299 15.22 12.62 -64.74
CA LEU A 299 15.26 13.33 -63.46
C LEU A 299 14.08 12.97 -62.57
N ARG A 300 12.87 12.90 -63.13
CA ARG A 300 11.66 12.50 -62.39
C ARG A 300 11.76 11.05 -61.90
N ALA A 301 12.18 10.11 -62.76
CA ALA A 301 12.35 8.71 -62.39
C ALA A 301 13.39 8.54 -61.27
N ARG A 302 14.53 9.25 -61.36
CA ARG A 302 15.55 9.30 -60.30
C ARG A 302 15.00 9.84 -58.98
N GLN A 303 14.24 10.93 -59.03
CA GLN A 303 13.60 11.49 -57.84
C GLN A 303 12.65 10.48 -57.19
N LEU A 304 11.80 9.82 -57.99
CA LEU A 304 10.87 8.80 -57.48
C LEU A 304 11.60 7.60 -56.87
N SER A 305 12.69 7.13 -57.49
CA SER A 305 13.54 6.05 -56.94
C SER A 305 14.15 6.45 -55.60
N GLN A 306 14.62 7.69 -55.47
CA GLN A 306 15.17 8.20 -54.21
C GLN A 306 14.10 8.34 -53.12
N VAL A 307 12.90 8.83 -53.47
CA VAL A 307 11.77 8.88 -52.53
C VAL A 307 11.41 7.47 -52.06
N ALA A 308 11.33 6.49 -52.97
CA ALA A 308 11.06 5.11 -52.60
C ALA A 308 12.13 4.50 -51.70
N LYS A 309 13.42 4.79 -51.96
CA LYS A 309 14.54 4.37 -51.10
C LYS A 309 14.48 5.01 -49.71
N SER A 310 14.11 6.29 -49.63
CA SER A 310 13.88 6.98 -48.35
C SER A 310 12.70 6.40 -47.59
N GLU A 311 11.58 6.09 -48.25
CA GLU A 311 10.40 5.45 -47.64
C GLU A 311 10.77 4.09 -47.03
N ARG A 312 11.57 3.29 -47.75
CA ARG A 312 12.09 2.02 -47.24
C ARG A 312 12.93 2.20 -45.97
N LEU A 313 13.84 3.17 -45.97
CA LEU A 313 14.69 3.47 -44.82
C LEU A 313 13.85 3.94 -43.62
N GLN A 314 12.90 4.85 -43.85
CA GLN A 314 11.97 5.32 -42.83
C GLN A 314 11.12 4.21 -42.24
N LEU A 315 10.68 3.24 -43.05
CA LEU A 315 9.92 2.09 -42.57
C LEU A 315 10.77 1.25 -41.58
N VAL A 316 12.03 0.98 -41.91
CA VAL A 316 12.94 0.19 -41.07
C VAL A 316 13.33 0.95 -39.80
N GLU A 317 13.83 2.17 -39.94
CA GLU A 317 14.30 2.99 -38.81
C GLU A 317 13.13 3.43 -37.92
N GLY A 318 12.01 3.84 -38.52
CA GLY A 318 10.78 4.19 -37.82
C GLY A 318 10.28 3.01 -36.98
N ARG A 319 10.21 1.82 -37.57
CA ARG A 319 9.81 0.61 -36.86
C ARG A 319 10.74 0.28 -35.69
N ALA A 320 12.06 0.36 -35.88
CA ALA A 320 13.01 0.13 -34.79
C ALA A 320 12.80 1.12 -33.64
N SER A 321 12.58 2.40 -33.94
CA SER A 321 12.30 3.42 -32.93
C SER A 321 10.99 3.17 -32.16
N GLU A 322 9.91 2.79 -32.86
CA GLU A 322 8.64 2.41 -32.25
C GLU A 322 8.78 1.20 -31.32
N LEU A 323 9.51 0.18 -31.77
CA LEU A 323 9.74 -1.04 -30.99
C LEU A 323 10.56 -0.76 -29.73
N MET A 324 11.55 0.15 -29.79
CA MET A 324 12.32 0.56 -28.62
C MET A 324 11.44 1.25 -27.57
N VAL A 325 10.53 2.14 -28.00
CA VAL A 325 9.57 2.78 -27.09
C VAL A 325 8.57 1.77 -26.53
N GLU A 326 8.05 0.85 -27.34
CA GLU A 326 7.20 -0.26 -26.87
C GLU A 326 7.94 -1.17 -25.88
N LEU A 327 9.24 -1.37 -26.06
CA LEU A 327 10.07 -2.19 -25.18
C LEU A 327 10.29 -1.51 -23.83
N GLU A 328 10.70 -0.24 -23.83
CA GLU A 328 10.89 0.55 -22.60
C GLU A 328 9.61 0.59 -21.76
N THR A 329 8.46 0.86 -22.40
CA THR A 329 7.16 0.87 -21.71
C THR A 329 6.78 -0.51 -21.15
N ALA A 330 7.10 -1.60 -21.86
CA ALA A 330 6.86 -2.95 -21.38
C ALA A 330 7.79 -3.33 -20.21
N GLU A 331 9.04 -2.88 -20.22
CA GLU A 331 10.02 -3.09 -19.14
C GLU A 331 9.61 -2.37 -17.86
N VAL A 332 9.15 -1.12 -17.95
CA VAL A 332 8.61 -0.37 -16.80
C VAL A 332 7.37 -1.05 -16.23
N ALA A 333 6.45 -1.51 -17.10
CA ALA A 333 5.27 -2.25 -16.66
C ALA A 333 5.65 -3.56 -15.96
N LEU A 334 6.66 -4.28 -16.45
CA LEU A 334 7.17 -5.50 -15.81
C LEU A 334 7.77 -5.20 -14.43
N SER A 335 8.54 -4.12 -14.26
CA SER A 335 9.07 -3.76 -12.95
C SER A 335 7.97 -3.44 -11.94
N GLU A 336 6.95 -2.67 -12.36
CA GLU A 336 5.81 -2.32 -11.50
C GLU A 336 5.02 -3.56 -11.06
N VAL A 337 4.76 -4.50 -11.99
CA VAL A 337 4.09 -5.76 -11.68
C VAL A 337 4.91 -6.60 -10.71
N ARG A 338 6.23 -6.67 -10.89
CA ARG A 338 7.13 -7.43 -10.00
C ARG A 338 7.17 -6.87 -8.59
N GLU A 339 7.23 -5.54 -8.43
CA GLU A 339 7.19 -4.90 -7.12
C GLU A 339 5.86 -5.18 -6.41
N ARG A 340 4.73 -5.01 -7.10
CA ARG A 340 3.40 -5.36 -6.55
C ARG A 340 3.30 -6.83 -6.17
N LEU A 341 3.82 -7.71 -7.01
CA LEU A 341 3.80 -9.15 -6.77
C LEU A 341 4.65 -9.55 -5.57
N ALA A 342 5.82 -8.91 -5.37
CA ALA A 342 6.65 -9.11 -4.19
C ALA A 342 5.91 -8.70 -2.91
N LEU A 343 5.24 -7.54 -2.91
CA LEU A 343 4.43 -7.07 -1.78
C LEU A 343 3.27 -8.04 -1.47
N GLN A 344 2.56 -8.50 -2.51
CA GLN A 344 1.43 -9.43 -2.33
C GLN A 344 1.87 -10.82 -1.87
N ARG A 345 3.03 -11.32 -2.34
CA ARG A 345 3.62 -12.56 -1.83
C ARG A 345 4.05 -12.44 -0.37
N ALA A 346 4.64 -11.30 0.02
CA ALA A 346 5.01 -11.03 1.41
C ALA A 346 3.76 -11.00 2.33
N LEU A 347 2.69 -10.34 1.88
CA LEU A 347 1.41 -10.31 2.59
C LEU A 347 0.80 -11.72 2.73
N ALA A 348 0.74 -12.49 1.63
CA ALA A 348 0.23 -13.86 1.67
C ALA A 348 1.07 -14.78 2.58
N GLY A 349 2.39 -14.61 2.59
CA GLY A 349 3.30 -15.30 3.50
C GLY A 349 3.05 -14.96 4.97
N PHE A 350 2.87 -13.67 5.27
CA PHE A 350 2.53 -13.21 6.63
C PHE A 350 1.20 -13.79 7.12
N LEU A 351 0.15 -13.71 6.30
CA LEU A 351 -1.19 -14.23 6.65
C LEU A 351 -1.23 -15.76 6.80
N SER A 352 -0.36 -16.49 6.09
CA SER A 352 -0.28 -17.95 6.19
C SER A 352 0.56 -18.44 7.37
N ALA A 353 1.58 -17.68 7.79
CA ALA A 353 2.35 -17.97 9.01
C ALA A 353 1.49 -17.84 10.29
N ASP A 354 0.62 -16.83 10.35
CA ASP A 354 -0.29 -16.58 11.48
C ASP A 354 -1.30 -17.73 11.73
N MET A 355 -1.68 -18.46 10.67
CA MET A 355 -2.57 -19.63 10.76
C MET A 355 -1.84 -20.93 11.16
N GLY A 356 -0.51 -21.00 11.02
CA GLY A 356 0.30 -22.18 11.32
C GLY A 356 0.55 -22.41 12.82
N GLU A 357 0.45 -21.36 13.63
CA GLU A 357 0.66 -21.41 15.09
C GLU A 357 -0.64 -21.44 15.90
N ALA A 358 -1.82 -21.43 15.25
CA ALA A 358 -3.13 -21.52 15.91
C ALA A 358 -3.51 -22.96 16.35
N GLY A 359 -2.52 -23.74 16.78
CA GLY A 359 -2.64 -25.17 17.11
C GLY A 359 -2.17 -25.50 18.53
N GLY A 360 -2.60 -24.74 19.54
CA GLY A 360 -2.32 -25.07 20.93
C GLY A 360 -2.84 -24.00 21.89
N ALA A 361 -4.00 -24.25 22.49
CA ALA A 361 -4.45 -23.47 23.63
C ALA A 361 -3.56 -23.83 24.84
N THR A 362 -2.42 -23.15 24.99
CA THR A 362 -1.64 -23.16 26.23
C THR A 362 -2.20 -22.09 27.18
N ALA A 363 -2.24 -22.43 28.48
CA ALA A 363 -2.84 -21.60 29.51
C ALA A 363 -2.19 -20.22 29.54
N LEU A 364 -3.03 -19.18 29.59
CA LEU A 364 -2.60 -17.78 29.70
C LEU A 364 -1.88 -17.56 31.03
N GLU A 365 -0.66 -17.04 30.97
CA GLU A 365 0.10 -16.63 32.16
C GLU A 365 -0.10 -15.12 32.37
N VAL A 366 -0.63 -14.73 33.53
CA VAL A 366 -0.90 -13.33 33.88
C VAL A 366 0.06 -12.89 34.97
N THR A 367 0.98 -11.99 34.61
CA THR A 367 1.91 -11.40 35.58
C THR A 367 1.41 -10.03 36.02
N ILE A 368 1.33 -9.80 37.33
CA ILE A 368 0.92 -8.52 37.91
C ILE A 368 2.13 -7.89 38.60
N TYR A 369 2.54 -6.72 38.13
CA TYR A 369 3.57 -5.91 38.77
C TYR A 369 2.90 -4.84 39.63
N ARG A 370 3.11 -4.93 40.94
CA ARG A 370 2.61 -3.97 41.92
C ARG A 370 3.75 -3.18 42.52
N THR A 371 3.68 -1.86 42.44
CA THR A 371 4.68 -0.97 43.03
C THR A 371 4.11 -0.35 44.30
N MET A 372 4.64 -0.75 45.46
CA MET A 372 4.33 -0.15 46.76
C MET A 372 5.60 0.50 47.33
N ASP A 373 5.53 1.76 47.75
CA ASP A 373 6.63 2.49 48.40
C ASP A 373 8.00 2.40 47.66
N GLY A 374 7.96 2.50 46.32
CA GLY A 374 9.16 2.46 45.47
C GLY A 374 9.79 1.07 45.28
N LYS A 375 9.16 0.00 45.78
CA LYS A 375 9.57 -1.39 45.55
C LYS A 375 8.52 -2.11 44.70
N SER A 376 8.95 -2.62 43.55
CA SER A 376 8.10 -3.44 42.68
C SER A 376 8.11 -4.88 43.16
N SER A 377 6.92 -5.44 43.37
CA SER A 377 6.70 -6.85 43.70
C SER A 377 5.94 -7.52 42.56
N VAL A 378 6.35 -8.74 42.22
CA VAL A 378 5.66 -9.59 41.25
C VAL A 378 4.72 -10.50 42.02
N LEU A 379 3.42 -10.40 41.75
CA LEU A 379 2.42 -11.27 42.34
C LEU A 379 2.28 -12.56 41.48
N PRO A 380 2.03 -13.73 42.12
CA PRO A 380 1.90 -14.99 41.40
C PRO A 380 0.69 -14.99 40.46
N ASP A 381 0.81 -15.75 39.37
CA ASP A 381 -0.19 -15.90 38.31
C ASP A 381 -1.53 -16.39 38.86
N SER A 382 -2.46 -15.45 39.01
CA SER A 382 -3.84 -15.76 39.32
C SER A 382 -4.75 -14.67 38.73
N PRO A 383 -5.59 -15.02 37.74
CA PRO A 383 -6.51 -14.08 37.10
C PRO A 383 -7.60 -13.54 38.04
N ASP A 384 -7.76 -14.15 39.22
CA ASP A 384 -8.72 -13.73 40.24
C ASP A 384 -8.10 -12.80 41.31
N THR A 385 -6.82 -12.42 41.15
CA THR A 385 -6.16 -11.47 42.05
C THR A 385 -6.81 -10.08 41.95
N VAL A 386 -7.13 -9.48 43.10
CA VAL A 386 -7.66 -8.12 43.21
C VAL A 386 -6.54 -7.12 42.91
N LEU A 387 -6.80 -6.23 41.95
CA LEU A 387 -5.88 -5.18 41.53
C LEU A 387 -5.95 -3.97 42.45
N GLN A 388 -4.87 -3.18 42.43
CA GLN A 388 -4.76 -1.89 43.07
C GLN A 388 -4.55 -0.79 42.02
N PRO A 389 -4.91 0.47 42.34
CA PRO A 389 -4.64 1.60 41.46
C PRO A 389 -3.16 1.67 41.06
N GLY A 390 -2.88 1.74 39.76
CA GLY A 390 -1.51 1.78 39.23
C GLY A 390 -0.79 0.44 39.07
N ASP A 391 -1.46 -0.70 39.27
CA ASP A 391 -0.93 -2.02 38.89
C ASP A 391 -0.69 -2.10 37.36
N LEU A 392 0.36 -2.83 36.98
CA LEU A 392 0.61 -3.23 35.59
C LEU A 392 0.27 -4.71 35.43
N VAL A 393 -0.68 -5.00 34.54
CA VAL A 393 -1.09 -6.36 34.19
C VAL A 393 -0.47 -6.71 32.84
N GLU A 394 0.42 -7.70 32.83
CA GLU A 394 1.06 -8.22 31.62
C GLU A 394 0.50 -9.61 31.31
N VAL A 395 -0.07 -9.77 30.11
CA VAL A 395 -0.62 -11.03 29.64
C VAL A 395 0.34 -11.66 28.63
N THR A 396 0.94 -12.79 29.01
CA THR A 396 1.88 -13.53 28.16
C THR A 396 1.34 -14.89 27.78
N LEU A 397 1.69 -15.33 26.57
CA LEU A 397 1.49 -16.72 26.15
C LEU A 397 2.78 -17.48 26.44
N PRO A 398 2.76 -18.58 27.22
CA PRO A 398 3.95 -19.38 27.46
C PRO A 398 4.40 -20.00 26.13
N MET A 399 5.58 -19.58 25.68
CA MET A 399 6.29 -20.13 24.55
C MET A 399 6.92 -21.47 24.97
N ASP A 400 6.24 -22.59 24.71
CA ASP A 400 6.88 -23.90 24.82
C ASP A 400 7.80 -24.08 23.61
N MET A 401 9.07 -23.68 23.77
CA MET A 401 10.11 -23.89 22.77
C MET A 401 10.73 -25.28 23.01
N PRO A 402 10.45 -26.32 22.20
CA PRO A 402 11.30 -27.50 22.20
C PRO A 402 12.61 -27.12 21.48
N LEU A 403 13.61 -26.70 22.25
CA LEU A 403 14.99 -26.76 21.77
C LEU A 403 15.27 -28.21 21.39
N GLY A 404 15.44 -28.45 20.09
CA GLY A 404 15.82 -29.75 19.55
C GLY A 404 17.03 -30.30 20.30
N SER A 405 16.82 -31.39 21.02
CA SER A 405 17.90 -32.20 21.56
C SER A 405 18.16 -33.37 20.61
N GLY A 406 19.43 -33.46 20.22
CA GLY A 406 20.17 -34.56 19.60
C GLY A 406 19.45 -35.78 19.03
N GLY A 407 19.80 -36.07 17.77
CA GLY A 407 19.63 -37.36 17.10
C GLY A 407 20.21 -37.31 15.70
#